data_AF-A0A8H7KTM9-F1
#
_entry.id   AF-A0A8H7KTM9-F1
#
_cell.length_a   1.000
_cell.length_b   1.000
_cell.length_c   1.000
_cell.angle_alpha   90.00
_cell.angle_beta   90.00
_cell.angle_gamma   90.00
#
_symmetry.space_group_name_H-M   'P 1'
#
loop_
_entity.id
_entity.type
_entity.pdbx_description
1 polymer ?
#
loop_
_entity_poly.entity_id
_entity_poly.type
_entity_poly.pdbx_seq_one_letter_code
_entity_poly.pdbx_strand_id
1 'polypeptide(L)'
;MLYKFEGRSPQATEAIVNGATWVAYHGSAASNIPPSYPSTGRLPALLYESKFNEDGGIVGHDWAVWPDRFRAECCWRGFLPKRLAASELWLTLLSHVELAQEPGARYRINAQLALDRASHANPLFILIAELHKRLHLSEFGLTCPQSFPVSRLSETFPTRSAALITLAQSRYTYLDAAAWCCWIELIFRPRIDSLYPPVQQCLPDQMQLFSGPKTGFIVDLAHDWLEASIGLYLRSDIPVYYQWSGSLDKDARFSALHPQYIAVKCEMGDDLVRLPIDVEVHRRLCNQAEEYDFFFQKYSTGGLARIGV
;
A
#
# COMPACT_ATOMS: atom_id res chain seq x y z
N MET A 1 7.62 -10.86 -27.41
CA MET A 1 6.26 -11.48 -27.33
C MET A 1 5.40 -10.57 -26.46
N LEU A 2 4.46 -9.82 -27.04
CA LEU A 2 3.64 -8.86 -26.30
C LEU A 2 2.64 -9.60 -25.41
N TYR A 3 2.90 -9.60 -24.10
CA TYR A 3 1.98 -10.22 -23.14
C TYR A 3 0.68 -9.42 -23.08
N LYS A 4 -0.42 -10.10 -23.41
CA LYS A 4 -1.78 -9.59 -23.23
C LYS A 4 -2.00 -9.46 -21.72
N PHE A 5 -2.24 -8.24 -21.25
CA PHE A 5 -2.72 -8.06 -19.88
C PHE A 5 -4.12 -8.69 -19.83
N GLU A 6 -4.26 -9.81 -19.14
CA GLU A 6 -5.57 -10.34 -18.77
C GLU A 6 -6.13 -9.45 -17.66
N GLY A 7 -6.66 -8.27 -18.04
CA GLY A 7 -7.11 -7.23 -17.11
C GLY A 7 -7.40 -5.91 -17.81
N ARG A 8 -7.84 -4.90 -17.05
CA ARG A 8 -7.98 -3.53 -17.58
C ARG A 8 -6.59 -3.03 -17.99
N SER A 9 -6.47 -2.38 -19.16
CA SER A 9 -5.22 -1.71 -19.54
C SER A 9 -4.80 -0.76 -18.42
N PRO A 10 -3.54 -0.84 -17.95
CA PRO A 10 -3.09 -0.02 -16.83
C PRO A 10 -3.21 1.45 -17.22
N GLN A 11 -4.15 2.16 -16.57
CA GLN A 11 -4.27 3.60 -16.73
C GLN A 11 -3.09 4.24 -16.03
N ALA A 12 -2.33 5.07 -16.74
CA ALA A 12 -1.34 5.89 -16.08
C ALA A 12 -1.51 7.37 -16.39
N THR A 13 -1.07 8.17 -15.42
CA THR A 13 -1.14 9.61 -15.45
C THR A 13 0.23 10.18 -15.14
N GLU A 14 0.52 11.34 -15.69
CA GLU A 14 1.74 12.11 -15.44
C GLU A 14 1.35 13.46 -14.85
N ALA A 15 2.12 13.95 -13.87
CA ALA A 15 1.96 15.28 -13.32
C ALA A 15 3.29 15.84 -12.82
N ILE A 16 3.45 17.16 -12.89
CA ILE A 16 4.56 17.84 -12.22
C ILE A 16 4.10 18.19 -10.80
N VAL A 17 4.73 17.57 -9.80
CA VAL A 17 4.45 17.82 -8.37
C VAL A 17 5.75 18.19 -7.69
N ASN A 18 5.76 19.33 -6.99
CA ASN A 18 6.95 19.89 -6.32
C ASN A 18 8.17 20.05 -7.24
N GLY A 19 7.96 20.33 -8.53
CA GLY A 19 9.03 20.51 -9.52
C GLY A 19 9.65 19.21 -10.05
N ALA A 20 9.06 18.06 -9.74
CA ALA A 20 9.46 16.76 -10.26
C ALA A 20 8.35 16.15 -11.13
N THR A 21 8.74 15.40 -12.17
CA THR A 21 7.80 14.61 -12.98
C THR A 21 7.44 13.33 -12.24
N TRP A 22 6.16 13.17 -11.92
CA TRP A 22 5.60 11.99 -11.29
C TRP A 22 4.77 11.21 -12.28
N VAL A 23 4.90 9.90 -12.24
CA VAL A 23 4.07 8.95 -12.98
C VAL A 23 3.29 8.11 -11.98
N ALA A 24 2.01 7.88 -12.26
CA ALA A 24 1.14 7.05 -11.46
C ALA A 24 0.41 6.04 -12.33
N TYR A 25 0.49 4.75 -11.99
CA TYR A 25 -0.35 3.70 -12.55
C TYR A 25 -1.53 3.38 -11.62
N HIS A 26 -2.68 3.04 -12.19
CA HIS A 26 -3.95 2.76 -11.49
C HIS A 26 -4.34 3.88 -10.50
N GLY A 27 -3.86 5.10 -10.75
CA GLY A 27 -4.00 6.24 -9.86
C GLY A 27 -3.73 7.56 -10.57
N SER A 28 -3.83 8.66 -9.81
CA SER A 28 -3.64 10.02 -10.30
C SER A 28 -2.37 10.61 -9.69
N ALA A 29 -1.37 10.90 -10.53
CA ALA A 29 -0.13 11.56 -10.12
C ALA A 29 -0.39 12.97 -9.56
N ALA A 30 -1.41 13.67 -10.07
CA ALA A 30 -1.72 15.02 -9.64
C ALA A 30 -2.37 15.07 -8.24
N SER A 31 -3.18 14.07 -7.88
CA SER A 31 -4.02 14.13 -6.68
C SER A 31 -3.57 13.23 -5.53
N ASN A 32 -2.73 12.23 -5.80
CA ASN A 32 -2.39 11.20 -4.80
C ASN A 32 -0.93 11.28 -4.32
N ILE A 33 -0.10 12.15 -4.90
CA ILE A 33 1.25 12.41 -4.37
C ILE A 33 1.14 13.40 -3.21
N PRO A 34 1.65 13.08 -2.01
CA PRO A 34 1.64 14.01 -0.90
C PRO A 34 2.31 15.33 -1.26
N PRO A 35 1.70 16.49 -0.96
CA PRO A 35 2.34 17.79 -1.18
C PRO A 35 3.66 17.95 -0.42
N SER A 36 3.87 17.18 0.65
CA SER A 36 5.09 17.16 1.44
C SER A 36 6.22 16.31 0.83
N TYR A 37 6.00 15.60 -0.27
CA TYR A 37 7.01 14.73 -0.86
C TYR A 37 8.09 15.55 -1.59
N PRO A 38 9.38 15.39 -1.24
CA PRO A 38 10.44 16.21 -1.82
C PRO A 38 10.69 15.82 -3.28
N SER A 39 11.14 16.81 -4.06
CA SER A 39 11.54 16.65 -5.46
C SER A 39 12.77 15.76 -5.66
N THR A 40 13.49 15.43 -4.58
CA THR A 40 14.68 14.58 -4.60
C THR A 40 14.35 13.10 -4.60
N GLY A 41 13.06 12.72 -4.54
CA GLY A 41 12.60 11.33 -4.53
C GLY A 41 12.88 10.57 -3.23
N ARG A 42 13.63 11.16 -2.29
CA ARG A 42 13.94 10.58 -0.98
C ARG A 42 13.29 11.42 0.12
N LEU A 43 12.22 10.92 0.75
CA LEU A 43 11.79 11.56 2.01
C LEU A 43 12.90 11.34 3.06
N PRO A 44 13.19 12.34 3.89
CA PRO A 44 13.96 12.15 5.11
C PRO A 44 13.38 11.02 5.95
N ALA A 45 14.25 10.19 6.55
CA ALA A 45 13.86 9.08 7.43
C ALA A 45 12.81 9.49 8.49
N LEU A 46 12.93 10.73 8.99
CA LEU A 46 12.06 11.34 9.99
C LEU A 46 10.60 11.54 9.55
N LEU A 47 10.29 11.52 8.25
CA LEU A 47 8.91 11.65 7.76
C LEU A 47 8.16 10.31 7.72
N TYR A 48 8.86 9.18 7.88
CA TYR A 48 8.26 7.83 7.84
C TYR A 48 7.83 7.31 9.22
N GLU A 49 8.34 7.90 10.30
CA GLU A 49 7.87 7.58 11.64
C GLU A 49 6.54 8.28 11.87
N SER A 50 5.44 7.52 11.88
CA SER A 50 4.14 8.04 12.27
C SER A 50 4.17 8.35 13.77
N LYS A 51 4.53 9.60 14.10
CA LYS A 51 4.40 10.16 15.45
C LYS A 51 3.01 10.76 15.59
N PHE A 52 2.51 10.80 16.81
CA PHE A 52 1.24 11.44 17.11
C PHE A 52 1.50 12.72 17.89
N ASN A 53 0.84 13.81 17.50
CA ASN A 53 0.84 15.04 18.28
C ASN A 53 -0.11 14.91 19.48
N GLU A 54 -0.20 15.97 20.28
CA GLU A 54 -1.05 16.00 21.48
C GLU A 54 -2.55 15.84 21.17
N ASP A 55 -2.98 16.11 19.94
CA ASP A 55 -4.36 15.93 19.49
C ASP A 55 -4.61 14.54 18.89
N GLY A 56 -3.62 13.64 18.92
CA GLY A 56 -3.66 12.33 18.24
C GLY A 56 -3.64 12.43 16.72
N GLY A 57 -3.39 13.62 16.18
CA GLY A 57 -3.09 13.84 14.78
C GLY A 57 -1.71 13.31 14.43
N ILE A 58 -1.51 12.93 13.18
CA ILE A 58 -0.25 12.33 12.73
C ILE A 58 0.73 13.44 12.38
N VAL A 59 1.92 13.35 12.95
CA VAL A 59 3.08 14.16 12.60
C VAL A 59 3.85 13.38 11.54
N GLY A 60 3.91 13.92 10.32
CA GLY A 60 4.62 13.32 9.20
C GLY A 60 3.67 12.71 8.16
N HIS A 61 4.06 11.56 7.60
CA HIS A 61 3.29 10.90 6.54
C HIS A 61 2.23 9.94 7.11
N ASP A 62 0.96 10.21 6.78
CA ASP A 62 -0.14 9.25 7.00
C ASP A 62 -0.25 8.29 5.81
N TRP A 63 0.43 7.15 5.91
CA TRP A 63 0.41 6.08 4.92
C TRP A 63 -0.97 5.43 4.72
N ALA A 64 -1.92 5.64 5.63
CA ALA A 64 -3.27 5.13 5.45
C ALA A 64 -4.08 5.99 4.47
N VAL A 65 -3.77 7.29 4.40
CA VAL A 65 -4.45 8.24 3.51
C VAL A 65 -3.73 8.37 2.18
N TRP A 66 -2.39 8.40 2.25
CA TRP A 66 -1.54 8.61 1.10
C TRP A 66 -0.73 7.35 0.77
N PRO A 67 -0.31 7.15 -0.50
CA PRO A 67 0.55 6.04 -0.88
C PRO A 67 1.82 6.00 -0.02
N ASP A 68 2.08 4.85 0.63
CA ASP A 68 3.30 4.66 1.42
C ASP A 68 4.49 4.47 0.50
N ARG A 69 5.69 4.80 0.97
CA ARG A 69 6.89 4.35 0.28
C ARG A 69 7.02 2.83 0.41
N PHE A 70 7.41 2.18 -0.69
CA PHE A 70 7.74 0.77 -0.65
C PHE A 70 8.86 0.50 0.36
N ARG A 71 8.60 -0.47 1.23
CA ARG A 71 9.52 -0.96 2.25
C ARG A 71 9.26 -2.45 2.43
N ALA A 72 10.30 -3.26 2.40
CA ALA A 72 10.16 -4.71 2.49
C ALA A 72 9.47 -5.14 3.80
N GLU A 73 9.76 -4.46 4.91
CA GLU A 73 9.20 -4.77 6.22
C GLU A 73 7.71 -4.49 6.37
N CYS A 74 7.11 -3.71 5.46
CA CYS A 74 5.69 -3.40 5.42
C CYS A 74 5.14 -3.34 3.99
N CYS A 75 5.57 -4.29 3.15
CA CYS A 75 5.26 -4.39 1.72
C CYS A 75 3.77 -4.61 1.41
N TRP A 76 2.92 -4.70 2.44
CA TRP A 76 1.47 -4.85 2.34
C TRP A 76 0.70 -3.52 2.45
N ARG A 77 1.31 -2.42 2.91
CA ARG A 77 0.56 -1.19 3.22
C ARG A 77 -0.17 -0.56 2.04
N GLY A 78 0.41 -0.63 0.85
CA GLY A 78 -0.23 -0.17 -0.38
C GLY A 78 -1.47 -0.95 -0.78
N PHE A 79 -1.73 -2.12 -0.18
CA PHE A 79 -2.93 -2.92 -0.41
C PHE A 79 -4.13 -2.45 0.43
N LEU A 80 -3.97 -1.43 1.28
CA LEU A 80 -5.05 -0.86 2.08
C LEU A 80 -6.16 -0.31 1.19
N PRO A 81 -7.43 -0.74 1.36
CA PRO A 81 -8.57 -0.12 0.69
C PRO A 81 -8.81 1.31 1.20
N LYS A 82 -8.90 2.30 0.30
CA LYS A 82 -9.06 3.72 0.68
C LYS A 82 -10.31 3.99 1.52
N ARG A 83 -11.40 3.27 1.27
CA ARG A 83 -12.64 3.41 2.06
C ARG A 83 -12.47 3.02 3.53
N LEU A 84 -11.56 2.10 3.83
CA LEU A 84 -11.33 1.64 5.20
C LEU A 84 -10.58 2.72 5.98
N ALA A 85 -9.60 3.35 5.33
CA ALA A 85 -8.87 4.50 5.88
C ALA A 85 -9.78 5.71 6.15
N ALA A 86 -10.86 5.85 5.38
CA ALA A 86 -11.86 6.91 5.50
C ALA A 86 -13.05 6.57 6.43
N SER A 87 -13.06 5.38 7.04
CA SER A 87 -14.17 4.95 7.90
C SER A 87 -14.27 5.79 9.17
N GLU A 88 -15.47 6.28 9.49
CA GLU A 88 -15.76 7.09 10.67
C GLU A 88 -15.39 6.38 11.97
N LEU A 89 -15.60 5.06 12.03
CA LEU A 89 -15.23 4.22 13.17
C LEU A 89 -13.77 4.40 13.56
N TRP A 90 -12.90 4.64 12.58
CA TRP A 90 -11.46 4.70 12.74
C TRP A 90 -10.91 6.13 12.82
N LEU A 91 -11.75 7.16 12.78
CA LEU A 91 -11.31 8.55 12.94
C LEU A 91 -10.86 8.87 14.38
N THR A 92 -9.79 9.64 14.52
CA THR A 92 -9.32 10.16 15.81
C THR A 92 -9.91 11.55 16.03
N LEU A 93 -11.03 11.64 16.73
CA LEU A 93 -11.75 12.89 16.98
C LEU A 93 -11.77 13.23 18.47
N LEU A 94 -11.73 14.52 18.81
CA LEU A 94 -11.86 14.99 20.19
C LEU A 94 -13.19 14.59 20.83
N SER A 95 -14.27 14.52 20.04
CA SER A 95 -15.60 14.06 20.48
C SER A 95 -15.62 12.59 20.92
N HIS A 96 -14.60 11.81 20.58
CA HIS A 96 -14.48 10.40 20.99
C HIS A 96 -13.87 10.23 22.37
N VAL A 97 -13.41 11.31 23.01
CA VAL A 97 -12.79 11.29 24.34
C VAL A 97 -13.63 12.09 25.33
N GLU A 98 -14.02 11.44 26.41
CA GLU A 98 -14.87 12.00 27.46
C GLU A 98 -14.15 12.04 28.81
N LEU A 99 -14.62 12.92 29.70
CA LEU A 99 -14.15 12.96 31.08
C LEU A 99 -14.81 11.82 31.87
N ALA A 100 -14.02 10.96 32.48
CA ALA A 100 -14.51 9.91 33.36
C ALA A 100 -15.15 10.53 34.61
N GLN A 101 -16.26 9.95 35.09
CA GLN A 101 -16.99 10.43 36.26
C GLN A 101 -16.33 10.04 37.60
N GLU A 102 -15.12 9.48 37.57
CA GLU A 102 -14.41 9.00 38.75
C GLU A 102 -13.64 10.12 39.48
N PRO A 103 -13.46 10.02 40.82
CA PRO A 103 -12.64 10.97 41.58
C PRO A 103 -11.20 11.01 41.03
N GLY A 104 -10.71 12.20 40.69
CA GLY A 104 -9.35 12.40 40.15
C GLY A 104 -9.28 12.69 38.65
N ALA A 105 -10.39 13.12 38.03
CA ALA A 105 -10.49 13.68 36.68
C ALA A 105 -9.59 12.98 35.64
N ARG A 106 -10.00 11.78 35.23
CA ARG A 106 -9.35 11.02 34.14
C ARG A 106 -10.15 11.16 32.85
N TYR A 107 -9.51 10.88 31.73
CA TYR A 107 -10.16 10.80 30.43
C TYR A 107 -10.42 9.35 30.06
N ARG A 108 -11.43 9.07 29.25
CA ARG A 108 -11.66 7.74 28.66
C ARG A 108 -12.15 7.89 27.23
N ILE A 109 -11.95 6.86 26.43
CA ILE A 109 -12.55 6.76 25.12
C ILE A 109 -14.05 6.44 25.31
N ASN A 110 -14.90 6.99 24.44
CA ASN A 110 -16.33 6.68 24.45
C ASN A 110 -16.53 5.15 24.47
N ALA A 111 -17.30 4.66 25.43
CA ALA A 111 -17.40 3.22 25.70
C ALA A 111 -17.97 2.43 24.51
N GLN A 112 -18.95 2.99 23.79
CA GLN A 112 -19.53 2.35 22.61
C GLN A 112 -18.49 2.28 21.49
N LEU A 113 -17.79 3.38 21.22
CA LEU A 113 -16.71 3.39 20.22
C LEU A 113 -15.60 2.39 20.54
N ALA A 114 -15.20 2.30 21.81
CA ALA A 114 -14.20 1.34 22.27
C ALA A 114 -14.64 -0.10 22.02
N LEU A 115 -15.91 -0.42 22.34
CA LEU A 115 -16.52 -1.71 22.08
C LEU A 115 -16.57 -2.03 20.57
N ASP A 116 -16.99 -1.06 19.76
CA ASP A 116 -17.10 -1.23 18.31
C ASP A 116 -15.73 -1.45 17.66
N ARG A 117 -14.72 -0.66 18.02
CA ARG A 117 -13.35 -0.88 17.54
C ARG A 117 -12.82 -2.24 17.97
N ALA A 118 -13.10 -2.65 19.21
CA ALA A 118 -12.67 -3.94 19.73
C ALA A 118 -13.31 -5.12 18.98
N SER A 119 -14.60 -5.03 18.69
CA SER A 119 -15.34 -6.08 17.97
C SER A 119 -14.85 -6.25 16.53
N HIS A 120 -14.33 -5.19 15.90
CA HIS A 120 -13.75 -5.24 14.56
C HIS A 120 -12.27 -5.68 14.56
N ALA A 121 -11.48 -5.22 15.53
CA ALA A 121 -10.04 -5.47 15.56
C ALA A 121 -9.68 -6.87 16.06
N ASN A 122 -10.36 -7.37 17.10
CA ASN A 122 -10.04 -8.67 17.70
C ASN A 122 -10.11 -9.84 16.70
N PRO A 123 -11.20 -10.00 15.90
CA PRO A 123 -11.27 -11.08 14.92
C PRO A 123 -10.13 -11.01 13.90
N LEU A 124 -9.75 -9.80 13.48
CA LEU A 124 -8.70 -9.58 12.51
C LEU A 124 -7.32 -10.00 13.06
N PHE A 125 -6.99 -9.61 14.30
CA PHE A 125 -5.72 -10.03 14.91
C PHE A 125 -5.64 -11.54 15.15
N ILE A 126 -6.76 -12.18 15.53
CA ILE A 126 -6.85 -13.64 15.64
C ILE A 126 -6.60 -14.29 14.27
N LEU A 127 -7.24 -13.77 13.21
CA LEU A 127 -7.05 -14.26 11.85
C LEU A 127 -5.59 -14.15 11.39
N ILE A 128 -4.93 -13.02 11.66
CA ILE A 128 -3.50 -12.83 11.33
C ILE A 128 -2.64 -13.88 12.02
N ALA A 129 -2.84 -14.11 13.33
CA ALA A 129 -2.07 -15.11 14.07
C ALA A 129 -2.26 -16.52 13.50
N GLU A 130 -3.50 -16.88 13.13
CA GLU A 130 -3.82 -18.17 12.50
C GLU A 130 -3.22 -18.31 11.11
N LEU A 131 -3.34 -17.30 10.24
CA LEU A 131 -2.77 -17.30 8.90
C LEU A 131 -1.25 -17.37 8.94
N HIS A 132 -0.62 -16.57 9.80
CA HIS A 132 0.83 -16.56 9.98
C HIS A 132 1.36 -17.95 10.38
N LYS A 133 0.68 -18.61 11.32
CA LYS A 133 1.01 -19.98 11.75
C LYS A 133 0.78 -21.00 10.64
N ARG A 134 -0.38 -20.98 9.98
CA ARG A 134 -0.78 -22.02 9.01
C ARG A 134 -0.07 -21.92 7.67
N LEU A 135 0.32 -20.71 7.25
CA LEU A 135 1.08 -20.49 6.02
C LEU A 135 2.60 -20.61 6.24
N HIS A 136 3.04 -20.89 7.47
CA HIS A 136 4.46 -21.03 7.81
C HIS A 136 5.30 -19.80 7.42
N LEU A 137 4.74 -18.60 7.56
CA LEU A 137 5.33 -17.36 7.03
C LEU A 137 6.71 -17.05 7.64
N SER A 138 6.93 -17.46 8.89
CA SER A 138 8.23 -17.33 9.56
C SER A 138 9.36 -18.09 8.87
N GLU A 139 9.06 -19.20 8.18
CA GLU A 139 10.07 -19.99 7.45
C GLU A 139 10.57 -19.24 6.20
N PHE A 140 9.77 -18.30 5.69
CA PHE A 140 10.11 -17.44 4.56
C PHE A 140 10.65 -16.07 4.99
N GLY A 141 10.84 -15.84 6.29
CA GLY A 141 11.28 -14.55 6.83
C GLY A 141 10.25 -13.43 6.64
N LEU A 142 8.98 -13.77 6.38
CA LEU A 142 7.91 -12.78 6.19
C LEU A 142 7.40 -12.28 7.54
N THR A 143 7.31 -10.96 7.69
CA THR A 143 6.83 -10.31 8.91
C THR A 143 5.30 -10.20 8.93
N CYS A 144 4.76 -10.01 10.13
CA CYS A 144 3.36 -9.66 10.35
C CYS A 144 3.25 -8.28 11.01
N PRO A 145 2.10 -7.60 10.88
CA PRO A 145 1.85 -6.33 11.55
C PRO A 145 1.94 -6.51 13.07
N GLN A 146 2.36 -5.44 13.75
CA GLN A 146 2.35 -5.43 15.21
C GLN A 146 0.91 -5.58 15.73
N SER A 147 0.72 -6.27 16.84
CA SER A 147 -0.58 -6.36 17.51
C SER A 147 -0.81 -5.15 18.41
N PHE A 148 -2.08 -4.77 18.60
CA PHE A 148 -2.49 -3.74 19.54
C PHE A 148 -3.33 -4.38 20.65
N PRO A 149 -3.00 -4.16 21.93
CA PRO A 149 -3.79 -4.68 23.04
C PRO A 149 -5.12 -3.91 23.13
N VAL A 150 -6.15 -4.47 22.50
CA VAL A 150 -7.49 -3.86 22.35
C VAL A 150 -8.12 -3.50 23.70
N SER A 151 -7.76 -4.18 24.79
CA SER A 151 -8.17 -3.84 26.16
C SER A 151 -7.83 -2.40 26.55
N ARG A 152 -6.78 -1.80 25.97
CA ARG A 152 -6.40 -0.40 26.20
C ARG A 152 -7.47 0.60 25.79
N LEU A 153 -8.38 0.24 24.88
CA LEU A 153 -9.47 1.13 24.49
C LEU A 153 -10.47 1.38 25.62
N SER A 154 -10.56 0.47 26.59
CA SER A 154 -11.49 0.57 27.73
C SER A 154 -10.83 1.15 28.99
N GLU A 155 -9.56 1.53 28.92
CA GLU A 155 -8.82 2.09 30.05
C GLU A 155 -9.16 3.57 30.32
N THR A 156 -8.72 4.06 31.48
CA THR A 156 -8.73 5.49 31.79
C THR A 156 -7.33 6.08 31.60
N PHE A 157 -7.28 7.33 31.14
CA PHE A 157 -6.06 8.01 30.76
C PHE A 157 -5.85 9.26 31.62
N PRO A 158 -4.59 9.58 31.97
CA PRO A 158 -4.27 10.75 32.78
C PRO A 158 -4.53 12.06 32.03
N THR A 159 -4.43 12.06 30.70
CA THR A 159 -4.64 13.24 29.86
C THR A 159 -5.50 12.90 28.66
N ARG A 160 -6.17 13.92 28.11
CA ARG A 160 -6.94 13.79 26.85
C ARG A 160 -6.03 13.33 25.71
N SER A 161 -4.83 13.88 25.64
CA SER A 161 -3.83 13.53 24.62
C SER A 161 -3.45 12.06 24.66
N ALA A 162 -3.29 11.46 25.85
CA ALA A 162 -2.99 10.04 25.98
C ALA A 162 -4.13 9.15 25.41
N ALA A 163 -5.39 9.56 25.60
CA ALA A 163 -6.55 8.87 25.02
C ALA A 163 -6.58 9.01 23.48
N LEU A 164 -6.31 10.21 22.95
CA LEU A 164 -6.26 10.47 21.50
C LEU A 164 -5.12 9.70 20.83
N ILE A 165 -3.93 9.65 21.44
CA ILE A 165 -2.81 8.84 20.96
C ILE A 165 -3.19 7.36 20.94
N THR A 166 -3.91 6.87 21.97
CA THR A 166 -4.38 5.48 22.00
C THR A 166 -5.40 5.19 20.89
N LEU A 167 -6.32 6.13 20.61
CA LEU A 167 -7.21 6.05 19.45
C LEU A 167 -6.45 6.00 18.13
N ALA A 168 -5.43 6.84 17.97
CA ALA A 168 -4.62 6.89 16.76
C ALA A 168 -3.80 5.61 16.56
N GLN A 169 -3.19 5.08 17.63
CA GLN A 169 -2.50 3.78 17.64
C GLN A 169 -3.44 2.65 17.22
N SER A 170 -4.63 2.56 17.82
CA SER A 170 -5.59 1.51 17.49
C SER A 170 -6.03 1.57 16.01
N ARG A 171 -6.24 2.78 15.46
CA ARG A 171 -6.51 2.99 14.03
C ARG A 171 -5.36 2.44 13.19
N TYR A 172 -4.14 2.88 13.46
CA TYR A 172 -2.97 2.52 12.67
C TYR A 172 -2.76 1.01 12.64
N THR A 173 -2.79 0.37 13.80
CA THR A 173 -2.58 -1.08 13.90
C THR A 173 -3.70 -1.86 13.22
N TYR A 174 -4.95 -1.41 13.33
CA TYR A 174 -6.06 -2.04 12.61
C TYR A 174 -5.93 -1.92 11.08
N LEU A 175 -5.60 -0.73 10.58
CA LEU A 175 -5.42 -0.52 9.14
C LEU A 175 -4.23 -1.32 8.60
N ASP A 176 -3.14 -1.44 9.38
CA ASP A 176 -1.95 -2.20 8.98
C ASP A 176 -2.27 -3.69 8.90
N ALA A 177 -3.03 -4.19 9.88
CA ALA A 177 -3.59 -5.53 9.88
C ALA A 177 -4.50 -5.81 8.68
N ALA A 178 -5.39 -4.87 8.35
CA ALA A 178 -6.31 -5.03 7.22
C ALA A 178 -5.58 -5.05 5.87
N ALA A 179 -4.58 -4.17 5.71
CA ALA A 179 -3.73 -4.15 4.53
C ALA A 179 -2.94 -5.46 4.37
N TRP A 180 -2.40 -5.99 5.46
CA TRP A 180 -1.73 -7.29 5.47
C TRP A 180 -2.66 -8.44 5.07
N CYS A 181 -3.89 -8.47 5.59
CA CYS A 181 -4.87 -9.48 5.17
C CYS A 181 -5.21 -9.37 3.68
N CYS A 182 -5.38 -8.16 3.13
CA CYS A 182 -5.57 -7.96 1.68
C CYS A 182 -4.41 -8.53 0.87
N TRP A 183 -3.17 -8.27 1.32
CA TRP A 183 -1.96 -8.75 0.66
C TRP A 183 -1.86 -10.28 0.73
N ILE A 184 -2.00 -10.88 1.91
CA ILE A 184 -1.97 -12.33 2.09
C ILE A 184 -3.04 -13.03 1.26
N GLU A 185 -4.26 -12.49 1.24
CA GLU A 185 -5.34 -13.04 0.44
C GLU A 185 -4.97 -13.09 -1.04
N LEU A 186 -4.39 -12.00 -1.57
CA LEU A 186 -3.97 -11.93 -2.97
C LEU A 186 -2.83 -12.92 -3.28
N ILE A 187 -1.78 -12.96 -2.46
CA ILE A 187 -0.58 -13.76 -2.74
C ILE A 187 -0.81 -15.24 -2.49
N PHE A 188 -1.52 -15.57 -1.42
CA PHE A 188 -1.70 -16.95 -0.96
C PHE A 188 -3.09 -17.50 -1.25
N ARG A 189 -3.90 -16.85 -2.11
CA ARG A 189 -5.28 -17.26 -2.41
C ARG A 189 -5.44 -18.76 -2.60
N PRO A 190 -4.66 -19.44 -3.48
CA PRO A 190 -4.85 -20.86 -3.73
C PRO A 190 -4.57 -21.72 -2.48
N ARG A 191 -3.60 -21.31 -1.66
CA ARG A 191 -3.30 -21.98 -0.40
C ARG A 191 -4.42 -21.73 0.62
N ILE A 192 -4.89 -20.49 0.76
CA ILE A 192 -5.99 -20.14 1.67
C ILE A 192 -7.27 -20.89 1.31
N ASP A 193 -7.59 -21.00 0.03
CA ASP A 193 -8.75 -21.75 -0.45
C ASP A 193 -8.62 -23.26 -0.12
N SER A 194 -7.40 -23.79 -0.05
CA SER A 194 -7.13 -25.16 0.42
C SER A 194 -7.09 -25.30 1.95
N LEU A 195 -7.04 -24.19 2.69
CA LEU A 195 -7.05 -24.17 4.16
C LEU A 195 -8.49 -24.25 4.73
N TYR A 196 -8.56 -24.69 5.98
CA TYR A 196 -9.74 -25.11 6.76
C TYR A 196 -10.96 -24.13 6.73
N PRO A 197 -12.23 -24.62 6.75
CA PRO A 197 -13.45 -23.81 6.63
C PRO A 197 -13.66 -22.60 7.57
N PRO A 198 -13.16 -22.55 8.82
CA PRO A 198 -13.30 -21.39 9.70
C PRO A 198 -12.60 -20.14 9.18
N VAL A 199 -11.46 -20.29 8.48
CA VAL A 199 -10.79 -19.16 7.82
C VAL A 199 -11.68 -18.63 6.69
N GLN A 200 -12.32 -19.54 5.94
CA GLN A 200 -13.29 -19.22 4.90
C GLN A 200 -14.63 -18.68 5.43
N GLN A 201 -14.93 -18.81 6.73
CA GLN A 201 -16.13 -18.24 7.35
C GLN A 201 -15.87 -16.83 7.90
N CYS A 202 -14.65 -16.54 8.36
CA CYS A 202 -14.28 -15.20 8.83
C CYS A 202 -13.93 -14.24 7.68
N LEU A 203 -13.44 -14.76 6.56
CA LEU A 203 -13.03 -13.97 5.39
C LEU A 203 -14.20 -13.25 4.68
N PRO A 204 -15.36 -13.87 4.36
CA PRO A 204 -16.35 -13.28 3.44
C PRO A 204 -16.94 -11.95 3.90
N ASP A 205 -17.26 -11.80 5.19
CA ASP A 205 -17.79 -10.56 5.74
C ASP A 205 -16.72 -9.45 5.78
N GLN A 206 -15.46 -9.82 5.94
CA GLN A 206 -14.31 -8.90 5.90
C GLN A 206 -13.81 -8.64 4.46
N MET A 207 -14.08 -9.56 3.53
CA MET A 207 -13.69 -9.45 2.11
C MET A 207 -14.46 -8.35 1.39
N GLN A 208 -15.70 -8.09 1.83
CA GLN A 208 -16.40 -6.88 1.41
C GLN A 208 -15.70 -5.61 1.82
N LEU A 209 -14.74 -5.60 2.76
CA LEU A 209 -13.90 -4.45 3.11
C LEU A 209 -12.68 -4.35 2.18
N PHE A 210 -12.27 -5.45 1.54
CA PHE A 210 -11.09 -5.55 0.70
C PHE A 210 -11.32 -5.17 -0.76
N SER A 211 -12.56 -5.03 -1.23
CA SER A 211 -12.85 -4.45 -2.55
C SER A 211 -12.56 -2.93 -2.64
N GLY A 212 -12.50 -2.42 -3.87
CA GLY A 212 -12.35 -0.98 -4.15
C GLY A 212 -10.90 -0.50 -4.30
N PRO A 213 -10.70 0.81 -4.57
CA PRO A 213 -9.40 1.39 -4.84
C PRO A 213 -8.45 1.26 -3.65
N LYS A 214 -7.19 0.92 -3.94
CA LYS A 214 -6.13 0.81 -2.93
C LYS A 214 -5.36 2.11 -2.76
N THR A 215 -4.65 2.24 -1.65
CA THR A 215 -3.79 3.41 -1.38
C THR A 215 -2.58 3.42 -2.32
N GLY A 216 -1.92 2.27 -2.51
CA GLY A 216 -0.79 2.10 -3.42
C GLY A 216 0.59 2.41 -2.83
N PHE A 217 1.63 2.36 -3.67
CA PHE A 217 3.03 2.52 -3.27
C PHE A 217 3.75 3.63 -4.04
N ILE A 218 4.57 4.40 -3.33
CA ILE A 218 5.64 5.21 -3.92
C ILE A 218 6.90 4.36 -4.00
N VAL A 219 7.42 4.18 -5.21
CA VAL A 219 8.57 3.32 -5.50
C VAL A 219 9.72 4.18 -6.03
N ASP A 220 10.88 4.09 -5.40
CA ASP A 220 12.11 4.62 -5.97
C ASP A 220 12.67 3.57 -6.94
N LEU A 221 12.33 3.70 -8.22
CA LEU A 221 12.70 2.70 -9.24
C LEU A 221 14.21 2.41 -9.26
N ALA A 222 15.07 3.39 -8.97
CA ALA A 222 16.51 3.17 -9.01
C ALA A 222 17.01 2.26 -7.87
N HIS A 223 16.30 2.23 -6.74
CA HIS A 223 16.69 1.53 -5.52
C HIS A 223 15.85 0.28 -5.27
N ASP A 224 14.53 0.41 -5.38
CA ASP A 224 13.55 -0.54 -4.87
C ASP A 224 13.22 -1.65 -5.89
N TRP A 225 13.65 -1.53 -7.16
CA TRP A 225 13.25 -2.42 -8.25
C TRP A 225 13.54 -3.92 -8.03
N LEU A 226 14.54 -4.26 -7.21
CA LEU A 226 14.89 -5.65 -6.90
C LEU A 226 13.87 -6.32 -5.97
N GLU A 227 13.21 -5.52 -5.13
CA GLU A 227 12.36 -5.98 -4.04
C GLU A 227 10.89 -5.66 -4.30
N ALA A 228 10.61 -4.51 -4.93
CA ALA A 228 9.27 -4.09 -5.30
C ALA A 228 8.77 -4.88 -6.51
N SER A 229 7.75 -5.70 -6.29
CA SER A 229 7.08 -6.46 -7.34
C SER A 229 6.12 -5.59 -8.14
N ILE A 230 6.64 -4.55 -8.83
CA ILE A 230 5.85 -3.56 -9.59
C ILE A 230 4.87 -4.26 -10.52
N GLY A 231 5.33 -5.30 -11.20
CA GLY A 231 4.50 -6.07 -12.08
C GLY A 231 3.27 -6.68 -11.37
N LEU A 232 3.48 -7.33 -10.23
CA LEU A 232 2.38 -7.85 -9.42
C LEU A 232 1.40 -6.73 -9.03
N TYR A 233 1.92 -5.58 -8.60
CA TYR A 233 1.09 -4.43 -8.22
C TYR A 233 0.18 -3.98 -9.37
N LEU A 234 0.72 -3.86 -10.59
CA LEU A 234 -0.06 -3.49 -11.77
C LEU A 234 -1.14 -4.52 -12.12
N ARG A 235 -0.82 -5.82 -12.07
CA ARG A 235 -1.82 -6.88 -12.37
C ARG A 235 -2.94 -6.96 -11.33
N SER A 236 -2.68 -6.48 -10.12
CA SER A 236 -3.63 -6.52 -9.01
C SER A 236 -4.29 -5.17 -8.74
N ASP A 237 -4.26 -4.26 -9.72
CA ASP A 237 -4.82 -2.91 -9.64
C ASP A 237 -4.35 -2.11 -8.40
N ILE A 238 -3.12 -2.37 -7.94
CA ILE A 238 -2.48 -1.63 -6.86
C ILE A 238 -1.82 -0.39 -7.46
N PRO A 239 -2.16 0.84 -7.01
CA PRO A 239 -1.56 2.03 -7.57
C PRO A 239 -0.06 2.09 -7.30
N VAL A 240 0.72 2.44 -8.31
CA VAL A 240 2.18 2.58 -8.23
C VAL A 240 2.57 3.97 -8.68
N TYR A 241 3.33 4.67 -7.85
CA TYR A 241 3.78 6.04 -8.06
C TYR A 241 5.30 6.08 -8.06
N TYR A 242 5.90 6.77 -9.01
CA TYR A 242 7.35 6.97 -9.03
C TYR A 242 7.70 8.30 -9.70
N GLN A 243 8.87 8.81 -9.35
CA GLN A 243 9.43 9.99 -9.98
C GLN A 243 10.20 9.58 -11.24
N TRP A 244 9.85 10.17 -12.38
CA TRP A 244 10.63 10.01 -13.61
C TRP A 244 11.79 11.01 -13.63
N SER A 245 12.97 10.56 -14.06
CA SER A 245 14.18 11.37 -14.10
C SER A 245 15.06 10.99 -15.29
N GLY A 246 15.93 11.90 -15.71
CA GLY A 246 16.87 11.63 -16.82
C GLY A 246 17.86 10.49 -16.55
N SER A 247 18.05 10.07 -15.29
CA SER A 247 18.82 8.86 -14.96
C SER A 247 18.04 7.59 -15.27
N LEU A 248 16.73 7.57 -15.03
CA LEU A 248 15.87 6.43 -15.37
C LEU A 248 15.68 6.32 -16.88
N ASP A 249 15.62 7.46 -17.58
CA ASP A 249 15.56 7.53 -19.05
C ASP A 249 16.73 6.84 -19.75
N LYS A 250 17.93 6.91 -19.17
CA LYS A 250 19.14 6.27 -19.71
C LYS A 250 19.23 4.78 -19.39
N ASP A 251 18.38 4.28 -18.51
CA ASP A 251 18.39 2.89 -18.09
C ASP A 251 17.35 2.10 -18.88
N ALA A 252 17.81 1.29 -19.82
CA ALA A 252 16.96 0.52 -20.71
C ALA A 252 15.94 -0.37 -19.97
N ARG A 253 16.23 -0.76 -18.72
CA ARG A 253 15.32 -1.52 -17.86
C ARG A 253 14.01 -0.81 -17.63
N PHE A 254 14.05 0.49 -17.37
CA PHE A 254 12.87 1.27 -17.02
C PHE A 254 12.19 1.89 -18.24
N SER A 255 12.69 1.65 -19.44
CA SER A 255 12.11 2.20 -20.67
C SER A 255 10.61 1.90 -20.78
N ALA A 256 10.14 0.69 -20.42
CA ALA A 256 8.72 0.35 -20.43
C ALA A 256 7.84 1.17 -19.45
N LEU A 257 8.46 1.81 -18.46
CA LEU A 257 7.83 2.71 -17.49
C LEU A 257 8.00 4.20 -17.87
N HIS A 258 8.49 4.51 -19.06
CA HIS A 258 8.65 5.91 -19.46
C HIS A 258 7.28 6.60 -19.63
N PRO A 259 7.01 7.76 -19.00
CA PRO A 259 5.73 8.49 -19.07
C PRO A 259 5.19 8.65 -20.49
N GLN A 260 6.05 9.11 -21.41
CA GLN A 260 5.69 9.30 -22.83
C GLN A 260 5.27 8.00 -23.55
N TYR A 261 5.72 6.81 -23.14
CA TYR A 261 5.26 5.54 -23.73
C TYR A 261 3.96 5.04 -23.11
N ILE A 262 3.66 5.49 -21.90
CA ILE A 262 2.45 5.07 -21.21
C ILE A 262 1.23 5.84 -21.71
N ALA A 263 1.39 7.15 -21.97
CA ALA A 263 0.36 7.99 -22.59
C ALA A 263 -0.16 7.38 -23.91
N VAL A 264 0.75 6.79 -24.68
CA VAL A 264 0.51 6.14 -25.98
C VAL A 264 -0.36 4.92 -25.83
N LYS A 265 0.00 4.03 -24.91
CA LYS A 265 -0.69 2.78 -24.67
C LYS A 265 -2.10 3.01 -24.10
N CYS A 266 -2.30 4.15 -23.43
CA CYS A 266 -3.60 4.55 -22.87
C CYS A 266 -4.50 5.24 -23.91
N GLU A 267 -3.94 6.06 -24.82
CA GLU A 267 -4.70 6.74 -25.88
C GLU A 267 -5.02 5.83 -27.08
N MET A 268 -4.18 4.81 -27.32
CA MET A 268 -4.24 3.93 -28.49
C MET A 268 -4.83 2.56 -28.16
N GLY A 269 -6.08 2.51 -27.69
CA GLY A 269 -6.80 1.23 -27.62
C GLY A 269 -6.70 0.50 -28.96
N ASP A 270 -5.88 -0.56 -29.01
CA ASP A 270 -5.39 -1.35 -30.17
C ASP A 270 -5.04 -0.63 -31.51
N ASP A 271 -5.30 0.66 -31.67
CA ASP A 271 -5.06 1.43 -32.89
C ASP A 271 -3.97 2.50 -32.69
N LEU A 272 -2.81 2.21 -33.29
CA LEU A 272 -1.60 3.03 -33.35
C LEU A 272 -1.87 4.42 -33.97
N VAL A 273 -1.89 5.47 -33.14
CA VAL A 273 -1.73 6.87 -33.57
C VAL A 273 -0.28 7.30 -33.33
N ARG A 274 0.23 8.26 -34.10
CA ARG A 274 1.66 8.61 -34.12
C ARG A 274 2.05 9.50 -32.94
N LEU A 275 3.07 9.10 -32.20
CA LEU A 275 3.82 9.97 -31.29
C LEU A 275 4.88 10.82 -32.00
N PRO A 276 5.38 11.88 -31.33
CA PRO A 276 6.59 12.60 -31.73
C PRO A 276 7.91 11.89 -31.36
N ILE A 277 7.85 10.66 -30.85
CA ILE A 277 9.05 9.82 -30.64
C ILE A 277 9.28 9.02 -31.93
N ASP A 278 10.51 9.06 -32.43
CA ASP A 278 10.93 8.18 -33.53
C ASP A 278 10.53 6.74 -33.20
N VAL A 279 9.62 6.18 -34.00
CA VAL A 279 9.10 4.81 -33.86
C VAL A 279 10.24 3.81 -33.81
N GLU A 280 11.38 4.12 -34.44
CA GLU A 280 12.57 3.27 -34.45
C GLU A 280 13.37 3.35 -33.14
N VAL A 281 13.34 4.48 -32.45
CA VAL A 281 13.90 4.62 -31.09
C VAL A 281 13.02 3.89 -30.09
N HIS A 282 11.69 4.05 -30.22
CA HIS A 282 10.72 3.33 -29.40
C HIS A 282 10.85 1.82 -29.55
N ARG A 283 10.89 1.31 -30.80
CA ARG A 283 11.07 -0.11 -31.09
C ARG A 283 12.39 -0.64 -30.52
N ARG A 284 13.50 0.11 -30.65
CA ARG A 284 14.80 -0.28 -30.09
C ARG A 284 14.78 -0.38 -28.56
N LEU A 285 14.17 0.58 -27.89
CA LEU A 285 14.07 0.58 -26.42
C LEU A 285 13.13 -0.52 -25.91
N CYS A 286 11.99 -0.75 -26.58
CA CYS A 286 11.13 -1.88 -26.26
C CYS A 286 11.83 -3.22 -26.48
N ASN A 287 12.60 -3.38 -27.57
CA ASN A 287 13.38 -4.59 -27.83
C ASN A 287 14.50 -4.79 -26.78
N GLN A 288 15.10 -3.72 -26.28
CA GLN A 288 16.06 -3.80 -25.17
C GLN A 288 15.36 -4.15 -23.86
N ALA A 289 14.14 -3.66 -23.64
CA ALA A 289 13.31 -4.05 -22.51
C ALA A 289 12.87 -5.51 -22.58
N GLU A 290 12.75 -6.11 -23.77
CA GLU A 290 12.48 -7.56 -23.93
C GLU A 290 13.59 -8.45 -23.36
N GLU A 291 14.80 -7.93 -23.09
CA GLU A 291 15.84 -8.67 -22.34
C GLU A 291 15.53 -8.77 -20.84
N TYR A 292 14.59 -7.97 -20.36
CA TYR A 292 14.18 -7.91 -18.97
C TYR A 292 12.78 -8.49 -18.81
N ASP A 293 12.58 -9.25 -17.74
CA ASP A 293 11.28 -9.78 -17.39
C ASP A 293 10.35 -8.66 -16.87
N PHE A 294 9.11 -9.05 -16.57
CA PHE A 294 8.09 -8.17 -16.01
C PHE A 294 8.46 -7.55 -14.64
N PHE A 295 9.56 -8.00 -14.04
CA PHE A 295 10.13 -7.52 -12.77
C PHE A 295 11.46 -6.77 -12.99
N PHE A 296 11.76 -6.38 -14.23
CA PHE A 296 12.97 -5.65 -14.61
C PHE A 296 14.28 -6.42 -14.34
N GLN A 297 14.19 -7.75 -14.19
CA GLN A 297 15.34 -8.64 -14.05
C GLN A 297 15.73 -9.17 -15.42
N LYS A 298 17.03 -9.20 -15.74
CA LYS A 298 17.49 -9.74 -17.02
C LYS A 298 17.12 -11.22 -17.10
N TYR A 299 16.53 -11.68 -18.20
CA TYR A 299 16.29 -13.10 -18.43
C TYR A 299 17.63 -13.85 -18.33
N SER A 300 17.84 -14.60 -17.25
CA SER A 300 19.01 -15.48 -17.15
C SER A 300 18.79 -16.67 -18.09
N THR A 301 19.69 -16.87 -19.04
CA THR A 301 19.69 -17.99 -20.01
C THR A 301 19.90 -19.37 -19.39
N GLY A 302 19.66 -19.54 -18.08
CA GLY A 302 19.71 -20.82 -17.37
C GLY A 302 18.57 -20.85 -16.36
N GLY A 303 17.63 -21.76 -16.56
CA GLY A 303 16.40 -21.84 -15.79
C GLY A 303 16.63 -22.02 -14.30
N LEU A 304 15.88 -21.27 -13.49
CA LEU A 304 15.42 -21.68 -12.19
C LEU A 304 14.21 -20.81 -11.84
N ALA A 305 13.09 -21.49 -11.58
CA ALA A 305 11.89 -20.90 -11.02
C ALA A 305 12.24 -20.12 -9.75
N ARG A 306 12.11 -18.81 -9.79
CA ARG A 306 12.07 -17.98 -8.59
C ARG A 306 10.61 -17.83 -8.20
N ILE A 307 10.34 -18.30 -6.98
CA ILE A 307 9.04 -18.28 -6.34
C ILE A 307 8.53 -16.84 -6.38
N GLY A 308 7.41 -16.65 -7.09
CA GLY A 308 6.68 -15.41 -7.07
C GLY A 308 6.20 -15.13 -5.65
N VAL A 309 6.77 -14.10 -5.05
CA VAL A 309 6.19 -13.33 -3.95
C VAL A 309 5.77 -11.98 -4.53
#